data_AF-A0A0S8JEF6-F1
#
_entry.id   AF-A0A0S8JEF6-F1
#
_cell.length_a   1.000
_cell.length_b   1.000
_cell.length_c   1.000
_cell.angle_alpha   90.00
_cell.angle_beta   90.00
_cell.angle_gamma   90.00
#
_symmetry.space_group_name_H-M   'P 1'
#
loop_
_entity.id
_entity.type
_entity.pdbx_description
1 polymer ?
#
loop_
_entity_poly.entity_id
_entity_poly.type
_entity_poly.pdbx_seq_one_letter_code
_entity_poly.pdbx_strand_id
1 'polypeptide(L)'
;MPALRQQGRAGFTLLEIIIAVTIFGIVSIAIYSTFRVGLRSYEVGREQMVVTQTARVVFNLLERDLRAIYYMHANAYNQNLVRQLQFRAMKTIQTQGAMSMSDTLTGAPTSGRAMPRTPDARQRRSLQRRGEDGSAQDGEEEEPLSGIPIDLTIVGTDDEGGDCLTFACYQIHWGTAPVEPWSLARVKYSVEEGNLYRAEGPIAVEEVPEFQWRPPPPPEGADGPDSGRRTEAPQTPQEADHYLEDAPRELVARDVKVFDIRYGYWTEEGWFEAPDWIAHEHRYRNPPQDLDPLDPKAQMVAQYNRSRPNDDVPAYAVVTLGLGYGKDNARTRLFRSRIRLPNSLETYEPLVDPALAIGSGQPTVPVPPPTPFDTPGARTPPR
;
A
#
# COMPACT_ATOMS: atom_id res chain seq x y z
N MET A 1 -53.40 -86.55 -2.46
CA MET A 1 -53.68 -85.15 -2.81
C MET A 1 -53.71 -84.33 -1.51
N PRO A 2 -52.60 -83.68 -1.11
CA PRO A 2 -52.58 -82.90 0.13
C PRO A 2 -53.38 -81.61 -0.05
N ALA A 3 -54.35 -81.39 0.83
CA ALA A 3 -55.13 -80.17 0.88
C ALA A 3 -54.20 -78.99 1.20
N LEU A 4 -54.14 -78.02 0.28
CA LEU A 4 -53.51 -76.72 0.52
C LEU A 4 -54.24 -76.07 1.70
N ARG A 5 -53.63 -76.13 2.88
CA ARG A 5 -54.04 -75.34 4.06
C ARG A 5 -54.06 -73.89 3.63
N GLN A 6 -55.27 -73.33 3.45
CA GLN A 6 -55.44 -71.89 3.36
C GLN A 6 -54.94 -71.32 4.68
N GLN A 7 -53.71 -70.80 4.68
CA GLN A 7 -53.22 -69.95 5.76
C GLN A 7 -54.18 -68.77 5.83
N GLY A 8 -55.01 -68.75 6.87
CA GLY A 8 -55.94 -67.67 7.13
C GLY A 8 -55.17 -66.35 7.06
N ARG A 9 -55.53 -65.49 6.12
CA ARG A 9 -55.02 -64.14 6.04
C ARG A 9 -55.54 -63.39 7.27
N ALA A 10 -54.78 -63.41 8.35
CA ALA A 10 -55.03 -62.58 9.50
C ALA A 10 -54.88 -61.13 9.05
N GLY A 11 -55.99 -60.39 8.97
CA GLY A 11 -55.95 -58.95 8.75
C GLY A 11 -55.33 -58.26 9.96
N PHE A 12 -54.71 -57.10 9.73
CA PHE A 12 -54.20 -56.26 10.81
C PHE A 12 -55.31 -55.87 11.78
N THR A 13 -55.01 -55.95 13.06
CA THR A 13 -55.93 -55.45 14.09
C THR A 13 -55.93 -53.92 14.09
N LEU A 14 -57.06 -53.32 14.47
CA LEU A 14 -57.16 -51.85 14.62
C LEU A 14 -56.10 -51.30 15.59
N LEU A 15 -55.79 -52.07 16.64
CA LEU A 15 -54.74 -51.73 17.60
C LEU A 15 -53.36 -51.66 16.95
N GLU A 16 -52.98 -52.65 16.12
CA GLU A 16 -51.71 -52.65 15.39
C GLU A 16 -51.57 -51.42 14.48
N ILE A 17 -52.65 -51.03 13.81
CA ILE A 17 -52.63 -49.84 12.94
C ILE A 17 -52.38 -48.57 13.75
N ILE A 18 -53.04 -48.41 14.90
CA ILE A 18 -52.85 -47.25 15.77
C ILE A 18 -51.42 -47.21 16.32
N ILE A 19 -50.89 -48.35 16.76
CA ILE A 19 -49.51 -48.45 17.25
C ILE A 19 -48.50 -48.14 16.12
N ALA A 20 -48.72 -48.67 14.91
CA ALA A 20 -47.85 -48.40 13.78
C ALA A 20 -47.83 -46.91 13.40
N VAL A 21 -49.00 -46.26 13.36
CA VAL A 21 -49.13 -44.83 13.04
C VAL A 21 -48.49 -43.96 14.12
N THR A 22 -48.63 -44.31 15.40
CA THR A 22 -48.01 -43.55 16.49
C THR A 22 -46.49 -43.64 16.47
N ILE A 23 -45.93 -44.85 16.30
CA ILE A 23 -44.48 -45.04 16.15
C ILE A 23 -43.97 -44.28 14.93
N PHE A 24 -44.65 -44.40 13.79
CA PHE A 24 -44.28 -43.66 12.58
C PHE A 24 -44.30 -42.15 12.79
N GLY A 25 -45.30 -41.62 13.49
CA GLY A 25 -45.39 -40.21 13.85
C GLY A 25 -44.20 -39.76 14.70
N ILE A 26 -43.85 -40.51 15.75
CA ILE A 26 -42.71 -40.20 16.63
C ILE A 26 -41.40 -40.21 15.85
N VAL A 27 -41.18 -41.24 15.03
CA VAL A 27 -39.98 -41.37 14.18
C VAL A 27 -39.88 -40.22 13.18
N SER A 28 -41.00 -39.85 12.54
CA SER A 28 -41.06 -38.74 11.60
C SER A 28 -40.70 -37.41 12.26
N ILE A 29 -41.20 -37.16 13.47
CA ILE A 29 -40.85 -35.96 14.26
C ILE A 29 -39.35 -35.95 14.61
N ALA A 30 -38.79 -37.09 15.02
CA ALA A 30 -37.38 -37.19 15.37
C ALA A 30 -36.46 -36.93 14.15
N ILE A 31 -36.80 -37.48 12.98
CA ILE A 31 -36.08 -37.25 11.72
C ILE A 31 -36.16 -35.77 11.35
N TYR A 32 -37.36 -35.19 11.37
CA TYR A 32 -37.56 -33.77 11.03
C TYR A 32 -36.76 -32.85 11.95
N SER A 33 -36.75 -33.12 13.26
CA SER A 33 -35.97 -32.35 14.23
C SER A 33 -34.46 -32.43 13.93
N THR A 34 -33.94 -33.63 13.70
CA THR A 34 -32.51 -33.84 13.40
C THR A 34 -32.12 -33.14 12.10
N PHE A 35 -32.95 -33.26 11.06
CA PHE A 35 -32.74 -32.61 9.78
C PHE A 35 -32.73 -31.08 9.90
N ARG A 36 -33.68 -30.50 10.66
CA ARG A 36 -33.74 -29.05 10.92
C ARG A 36 -32.48 -28.54 11.62
N VAL A 37 -31.97 -29.27 12.62
CA VAL A 37 -30.72 -28.92 13.31
C VAL A 37 -29.52 -29.01 12.36
N GLY A 38 -29.50 -30.03 11.49
CA GLY A 38 -28.48 -30.20 10.46
C GLY A 38 -28.44 -29.01 9.48
N LEU A 39 -29.59 -28.58 8.95
CA LEU A 39 -29.67 -27.43 8.06
C LEU A 39 -29.17 -26.14 8.71
N ARG A 40 -29.61 -25.86 9.94
CA ARG A 40 -29.17 -24.66 10.68
C ARG A 40 -27.66 -24.66 10.94
N SER A 41 -27.10 -25.82 11.28
CA SER A 41 -25.67 -25.97 11.51
C SER A 41 -24.87 -25.76 10.22
N TYR A 42 -25.39 -26.27 9.10
CA TYR A 42 -24.80 -26.07 7.77
C TYR A 42 -24.80 -24.59 7.36
N GLU A 43 -25.91 -23.88 7.57
CA GLU A 43 -26.01 -22.44 7.28
C GLU A 43 -24.99 -21.62 8.07
N VAL A 44 -24.91 -21.83 9.39
CA VAL A 44 -23.93 -21.17 10.26
C VAL A 44 -22.50 -21.50 9.84
N GLY A 45 -22.22 -22.78 9.51
CA GLY A 45 -20.92 -23.21 9.02
C GLY A 45 -20.53 -22.53 7.72
N ARG A 46 -21.48 -22.39 6.78
CA ARG A 46 -21.27 -21.70 5.50
C ARG A 46 -20.93 -20.22 5.70
N GLU A 47 -21.66 -19.52 6.57
CA GLU A 47 -21.38 -18.11 6.89
C GLU A 47 -19.97 -17.93 7.48
N GLN A 48 -19.60 -18.77 8.45
CA GLN A 48 -18.26 -18.71 9.05
C GLN A 48 -17.14 -19.02 8.06
N MET A 49 -17.38 -19.92 7.10
CA MET A 49 -16.42 -20.25 6.05
C MET A 49 -16.18 -19.05 5.13
N VAL A 50 -17.25 -18.36 4.70
CA VAL A 50 -17.13 -17.15 3.87
C VAL A 50 -16.30 -16.09 4.58
N VAL A 51 -16.59 -15.79 5.85
CA VAL A 51 -15.87 -14.79 6.65
C VAL A 51 -14.39 -15.14 6.77
N THR A 52 -14.06 -16.41 7.01
CA THR A 52 -12.67 -16.88 7.13
C THR A 52 -11.93 -16.79 5.80
N GLN A 53 -12.60 -17.11 4.69
CA GLN A 53 -12.03 -17.00 3.36
C GLN A 53 -11.79 -15.54 2.97
N THR A 54 -12.73 -14.64 3.24
CA THR A 54 -12.58 -13.20 3.03
C THR A 54 -11.39 -12.66 3.82
N ALA A 55 -11.28 -12.97 5.12
CA ALA A 55 -10.14 -12.57 5.93
C ALA A 55 -8.81 -13.07 5.34
N ARG A 56 -8.76 -14.32 4.87
CA ARG A 56 -7.56 -14.88 4.23
C ARG A 56 -7.18 -14.13 2.95
N VAL A 57 -8.15 -13.75 2.12
CA VAL A 57 -7.89 -12.96 0.91
C VAL A 57 -7.34 -11.58 1.28
N VAL A 58 -7.95 -10.90 2.26
CA VAL A 58 -7.50 -9.59 2.76
C VAL A 58 -6.05 -9.68 3.25
N PHE A 59 -5.71 -10.64 4.11
CA PHE A 59 -4.35 -10.76 4.63
C PHE A 59 -3.33 -11.14 3.56
N ASN A 60 -3.68 -12.03 2.63
CA ASN A 60 -2.77 -12.36 1.52
C ASN A 60 -2.49 -11.13 0.65
N LEU A 61 -3.49 -10.29 0.42
CA LEU A 61 -3.37 -9.06 -0.36
C LEU A 61 -2.50 -8.03 0.37
N LEU A 62 -2.78 -7.76 1.64
CA LEU A 62 -1.98 -6.89 2.49
C LEU A 62 -0.54 -7.38 2.63
N GLU A 63 -0.33 -8.67 2.88
CA GLU A 63 1.01 -9.27 2.99
C GLU A 63 1.80 -9.12 1.69
N ARG A 64 1.16 -9.34 0.53
CA ARG A 64 1.79 -9.14 -0.77
C ARG A 64 2.24 -7.69 -0.95
N ASP A 65 1.35 -6.74 -0.67
CA ASP A 65 1.61 -5.32 -0.92
C ASP A 65 2.64 -4.77 0.08
N LEU A 66 2.53 -5.11 1.37
CA LEU A 66 3.51 -4.75 2.40
C LEU A 66 4.88 -5.42 2.19
N ARG A 67 4.94 -6.62 1.64
CA ARG A 67 6.22 -7.24 1.23
C ARG A 67 6.81 -6.63 -0.04
N ALA A 68 6.01 -5.91 -0.82
CA ALA A 68 6.47 -5.15 -1.96
C ALA A 68 6.83 -3.71 -1.59
N ILE A 69 6.78 -3.33 -0.31
CA ILE A 69 7.03 -1.96 0.13
C ILE A 69 8.40 -1.49 -0.31
N TYR A 70 8.44 -0.27 -0.83
CA TYR A 70 9.66 0.37 -1.26
C TYR A 70 9.86 1.62 -0.42
N TYR A 71 10.91 1.60 0.40
CA TYR A 71 11.29 2.73 1.23
C TYR A 71 12.72 3.13 0.92
N MET A 72 12.89 4.41 0.67
CA MET A 72 14.18 5.09 0.69
C MET A 72 13.90 6.53 1.10
N HIS A 73 14.82 7.16 1.82
CA HIS A 73 14.69 8.59 2.10
C HIS A 73 14.49 9.36 0.79
N ALA A 74 13.51 10.27 0.75
CA ALA A 74 13.19 11.06 -0.43
C ALA A 74 14.46 11.68 -1.05
N ASN A 75 15.31 12.30 -0.22
CA ASN A 75 16.58 12.87 -0.67
C ASN A 75 17.51 11.85 -1.35
N ALA A 76 17.66 10.65 -0.79
CA ALA A 76 18.51 9.61 -1.36
C ALA A 76 17.92 9.06 -2.67
N TYR A 77 16.60 8.92 -2.75
CA TYR A 77 15.90 8.54 -3.97
C TYR A 77 16.10 9.57 -5.07
N ASN A 78 15.81 10.83 -4.78
CA ASN A 78 15.85 11.92 -5.76
C ASN A 78 17.26 12.12 -6.31
N GLN A 79 18.29 12.03 -5.48
CA GLN A 79 19.67 12.11 -5.96
C GLN A 79 20.03 10.98 -6.92
N ASN A 80 19.60 9.75 -6.61
CA ASN A 80 19.80 8.61 -7.50
C ASN A 80 18.98 8.76 -8.80
N LEU A 81 17.75 9.27 -8.70
CA LEU A 81 16.88 9.58 -9.82
C LEU A 81 17.52 10.60 -10.77
N VAL A 82 17.95 11.75 -10.25
CA VAL A 82 18.63 12.81 -11.03
C VAL A 82 19.85 12.24 -11.74
N ARG A 83 20.67 11.46 -11.02
CA ARG A 83 21.85 10.81 -11.60
C ARG A 83 21.48 9.86 -12.75
N GLN A 84 20.40 9.10 -12.61
CA GLN A 84 19.91 8.20 -13.66
C GLN A 84 19.37 8.97 -14.88
N LEU A 85 18.61 10.04 -14.66
CA LEU A 85 18.07 10.89 -15.73
C LEU A 85 19.20 11.55 -16.52
N GLN A 86 20.20 12.10 -15.84
CA GLN A 86 21.40 12.65 -16.46
C GLN A 86 22.13 11.61 -17.31
N PHE A 87 22.32 10.40 -16.79
CA PHE A 87 22.95 9.31 -17.52
C PHE A 87 22.17 8.92 -18.79
N ARG A 88 20.83 8.86 -18.73
CA ARG A 88 19.98 8.60 -19.90
C ARG A 88 20.08 9.73 -20.93
N ALA A 89 20.03 10.98 -20.51
CA ALA A 89 20.16 12.14 -21.38
C ALA A 89 21.50 12.13 -22.14
N MET A 90 22.61 11.89 -21.44
CA MET A 90 23.93 11.78 -22.06
C MET A 90 24.00 10.63 -23.08
N LYS A 91 23.42 9.46 -22.75
CA LYS A 91 23.37 8.32 -23.67
C LYS A 91 22.58 8.64 -24.94
N THR A 92 21.46 9.36 -24.83
CA THR A 92 20.67 9.78 -25.99
C THR A 92 21.45 10.75 -26.88
N ILE A 93 22.12 11.74 -26.31
CA ILE A 93 22.97 12.69 -27.06
C ILE A 93 24.10 11.96 -27.78
N GLN A 94 24.77 11.01 -27.11
CA GLN A 94 25.82 10.18 -27.74
C GLN A 94 25.27 9.34 -28.89
N THR A 95 24.08 8.75 -28.72
CA THR A 95 23.45 7.91 -29.76
C THR A 95 23.03 8.75 -30.96
N GLN A 96 22.42 9.91 -30.73
CA GLN A 96 22.04 10.85 -31.79
C GLN A 96 23.27 11.40 -32.53
N GLY A 97 24.33 11.76 -31.80
CA GLY A 97 25.60 12.19 -32.39
C GLY A 97 26.25 11.11 -33.26
N ALA A 98 26.17 9.84 -32.84
CA ALA A 98 26.67 8.70 -33.63
C ALA A 98 25.84 8.47 -34.91
N MET A 99 24.51 8.63 -34.85
CA MET A 99 23.62 8.50 -36.02
C MET A 99 23.86 9.62 -37.05
N SER A 100 24.06 10.87 -36.60
CA SER A 100 24.35 11.98 -37.52
C SER A 100 25.70 11.83 -38.25
N MET A 101 26.66 11.12 -37.67
CA MET A 101 27.93 10.84 -38.36
C MET A 101 27.83 9.72 -39.40
N SER A 102 26.92 8.74 -39.25
CA SER A 102 26.80 7.67 -40.26
C SER A 102 26.12 8.13 -41.55
N ASP A 103 25.17 9.06 -41.48
CA ASP A 103 24.47 9.59 -42.67
C ASP A 103 25.38 10.48 -43.55
N THR A 104 26.48 10.99 -42.99
CA THR A 104 27.44 11.78 -43.78
C THR A 104 28.38 10.90 -44.61
N LEU A 105 28.48 9.60 -44.33
CA LEU A 105 29.46 8.70 -44.96
C LEU A 105 28.88 7.77 -46.05
N THR A 106 27.56 7.72 -46.24
CA THR A 106 26.89 6.91 -47.27
C THR A 106 26.36 7.71 -48.45
N GLY A 107 26.71 8.99 -48.55
CA GLY A 107 26.53 9.80 -49.76
C GLY A 107 27.39 9.27 -50.92
N ALA A 108 26.91 8.21 -51.57
CA ALA A 108 27.43 7.75 -52.84
C ALA A 108 27.42 8.94 -53.83
N PRO A 109 28.53 9.20 -54.55
CA PRO A 109 28.60 10.30 -55.49
C PRO A 109 27.69 10.02 -56.68
N THR A 110 26.44 10.49 -56.63
CA THR A 110 25.61 10.62 -57.82
C THR A 110 26.20 11.75 -58.67
N SER A 111 26.86 11.29 -59.72
CA SER A 111 27.46 12.03 -60.82
C SER A 111 26.69 13.29 -61.23
N GLY A 112 27.45 14.39 -61.38
CA GLY A 112 27.17 15.39 -62.40
C GLY A 112 26.45 16.65 -61.93
N ARG A 113 27.11 17.50 -61.14
CA ARG A 113 26.80 18.93 -61.15
C ARG A 113 28.02 19.78 -60.83
N ALA A 114 28.15 20.84 -61.61
CA ALA A 114 29.34 21.67 -61.76
C ALA A 114 29.89 22.24 -60.44
N MET A 115 31.23 22.26 -60.38
CA MET A 115 32.05 22.95 -59.40
C MET A 115 31.52 24.34 -59.02
N PRO A 116 31.21 24.63 -57.74
CA PRO A 116 31.21 25.99 -57.24
C PRO A 116 32.66 26.47 -57.12
N ARG A 117 32.90 27.65 -57.67
CA ARG A 117 34.18 28.36 -57.56
C ARG A 117 34.57 28.53 -56.09
N THR A 118 35.88 28.42 -55.86
CA THR A 118 36.59 28.71 -54.61
C THR A 118 36.06 29.97 -53.92
N PRO A 119 35.75 29.91 -52.61
CA PRO A 119 35.42 31.10 -51.84
C PRO A 119 36.65 31.99 -51.74
N ASP A 120 36.46 33.26 -52.08
CA ASP A 120 37.48 34.30 -52.08
C ASP A 120 38.02 34.54 -50.65
N ALA A 121 39.33 34.72 -50.52
CA ALA A 121 40.06 34.78 -49.26
C ALA A 121 39.68 35.96 -48.35
N ARG A 122 38.81 36.87 -48.81
CA ARG A 122 38.30 38.01 -48.02
C ARG A 122 37.18 37.65 -47.04
N GLN A 123 36.44 36.56 -47.25
CA GLN A 123 35.35 36.16 -46.34
C GLN A 123 35.84 35.49 -45.05
N ARG A 124 37.11 35.10 -44.96
CA ARG A 124 37.69 34.52 -43.73
C ARG A 124 37.99 35.54 -42.62
N ARG A 125 38.07 36.84 -42.92
CA ARG A 125 38.40 37.87 -41.91
C ARG A 125 37.19 38.48 -41.20
N SER A 126 35.97 38.34 -41.72
CA SER A 126 34.77 38.91 -41.08
C SER A 126 34.13 38.00 -40.04
N LEU A 127 34.47 36.70 -39.99
CA LEU A 127 33.97 35.78 -38.97
C LEU A 127 34.83 35.72 -37.70
N GLN A 128 36.02 36.34 -37.69
CA GLN A 128 36.96 36.27 -36.56
C GLN A 128 36.96 37.53 -35.68
N ARG A 129 36.08 38.50 -35.94
CA ARG A 129 35.99 39.77 -35.20
C ARG A 129 34.65 39.99 -34.47
N ARG A 130 33.82 38.94 -34.36
CA ARG A 130 32.51 39.00 -33.69
C ARG A 130 32.49 38.07 -32.47
N GLY A 131 33.50 38.19 -31.60
CA GLY A 131 33.65 37.35 -30.41
C GLY A 131 34.28 38.04 -29.21
N GLU A 132 34.20 39.38 -29.12
CA GLU A 132 34.88 40.15 -28.05
C GLU A 132 34.01 41.25 -27.41
N ASP A 133 32.70 41.25 -27.63
CA ASP A 133 31.79 42.07 -26.81
C ASP A 133 31.14 41.17 -25.77
N GLY A 134 31.87 40.98 -24.67
CA GLY A 134 31.38 40.34 -23.45
C GLY A 134 30.31 41.20 -22.80
N SER A 135 29.07 41.02 -23.21
CA SER A 135 27.95 41.20 -22.30
C SER A 135 28.11 40.15 -21.20
N ALA A 136 28.19 40.60 -19.95
CA ALA A 136 27.94 39.78 -18.79
C ALA A 136 26.64 39.02 -19.04
N GLN A 137 26.78 37.79 -19.51
CA GLN A 137 25.70 36.83 -19.52
C GLN A 137 25.45 36.61 -18.03
N ASP A 138 24.34 37.17 -17.55
CA ASP A 138 23.75 36.77 -16.28
C ASP A 138 23.94 35.26 -16.20
N GLY A 139 24.63 34.82 -15.15
CA GLY A 139 24.73 33.41 -14.85
C GLY A 139 23.30 32.93 -14.70
N GLU A 140 22.74 32.38 -15.78
CA GLU A 140 21.79 31.30 -15.71
C GLU A 140 22.53 30.24 -14.90
N GLU A 141 22.46 30.38 -13.58
CA GLU A 141 22.74 29.32 -12.64
C GLU A 141 21.96 28.15 -13.24
N GLU A 142 22.68 27.19 -13.83
CA GLU A 142 22.10 25.96 -14.32
C GLU A 142 21.29 25.43 -13.15
N GLU A 143 19.98 25.66 -13.19
CA GLU A 143 19.09 25.23 -12.13
C GLU A 143 19.38 23.75 -11.99
N PRO A 144 19.95 23.33 -10.84
CA PRO A 144 20.32 21.94 -10.66
C PRO A 144 19.04 21.19 -10.96
N LEU A 145 19.11 20.25 -11.90
CA LEU A 145 18.00 19.36 -12.27
C LEU A 145 17.49 18.72 -10.97
N SER A 146 16.60 19.43 -10.30
CA SER A 146 16.07 19.14 -8.98
C SER A 146 14.99 18.14 -9.26
N GLY A 147 15.41 16.88 -9.36
CA GLY A 147 14.49 15.78 -9.57
C GLY A 147 13.42 15.84 -8.49
N ILE A 148 12.19 15.74 -8.96
CA ILE A 148 10.97 15.76 -8.17
C ILE A 148 11.11 14.79 -6.99
N PRO A 149 10.88 15.27 -5.75
CA PRO A 149 10.77 14.40 -4.61
C PRO A 149 9.64 13.39 -4.75
N ILE A 150 10.04 12.13 -4.71
CA ILE A 150 9.10 11.03 -4.60
C ILE A 150 8.90 10.75 -3.11
N ASP A 151 7.69 11.01 -2.63
CA ASP A 151 7.29 10.58 -1.30
C ASP A 151 7.15 9.05 -1.28
N LEU A 152 8.02 8.39 -0.52
CA LEU A 152 8.04 6.94 -0.29
C LEU A 152 7.66 6.61 1.16
N THR A 153 7.06 7.57 1.88
CA THR A 153 6.73 7.40 3.29
C THR A 153 5.62 6.38 3.48
N ILE A 154 5.72 5.71 4.62
CA ILE A 154 4.69 4.85 5.16
C ILE A 154 3.94 5.71 6.17
N VAL A 155 2.64 5.83 5.96
CA VAL A 155 1.74 6.57 6.83
C VAL A 155 0.66 5.61 7.31
N GLY A 156 0.63 5.37 8.60
CA GLY A 156 -0.44 4.70 9.31
C GLY A 156 -1.08 5.67 10.27
N THR A 157 -2.37 5.94 10.11
CA THR A 157 -3.13 6.81 11.03
C THR A 157 -4.33 6.07 11.57
N ASP A 158 -4.43 6.02 12.89
CA ASP A 158 -5.63 5.65 13.63
C ASP A 158 -6.46 6.93 13.81
N ASP A 159 -7.59 7.04 13.10
CA ASP A 159 -8.53 8.15 13.23
C ASP A 159 -9.93 7.63 13.66
N GLU A 160 -10.79 8.52 14.16
CA GLU A 160 -12.16 8.14 14.57
C GLU A 160 -13.01 7.59 13.40
N GLY A 161 -12.59 7.83 12.15
CA GLY A 161 -13.21 7.31 10.93
C GLY A 161 -12.75 5.90 10.53
N GLY A 162 -11.65 5.41 11.11
CA GLY A 162 -11.06 4.10 10.91
C GLY A 162 -9.63 4.18 10.34
N ASP A 163 -8.81 3.18 10.67
CA ASP A 163 -7.40 3.18 10.28
C ASP A 163 -7.19 3.33 8.77
N CYS A 164 -6.28 4.24 8.41
CA CYS A 164 -5.79 4.43 7.06
C CYS A 164 -4.31 4.02 6.98
N LEU A 165 -3.97 3.24 5.95
CA LEU A 165 -2.60 2.84 5.66
C LEU A 165 -2.23 3.21 4.23
N THR A 166 -1.22 4.04 4.07
CA THR A 166 -0.69 4.48 2.78
C THR A 166 0.80 4.20 2.70
N PHE A 167 1.26 3.61 1.60
CA PHE A 167 2.69 3.37 1.36
C PHE A 167 3.00 3.21 -0.13
N ALA A 168 4.28 3.39 -0.49
CA ALA A 168 4.80 3.08 -1.81
C ALA A 168 5.24 1.60 -1.89
N CYS A 169 4.90 0.92 -2.99
CA CYS A 169 5.32 -0.45 -3.24
C CYS A 169 5.71 -0.68 -4.71
N TYR A 170 6.50 -1.73 -4.95
CA TYR A 170 6.76 -2.21 -6.30
C TYR A 170 5.53 -2.86 -6.92
N GLN A 171 5.09 -2.34 -8.07
CA GLN A 171 4.14 -3.00 -8.95
C GLN A 171 4.81 -4.18 -9.65
N ILE A 172 4.46 -5.38 -9.20
CA ILE A 172 4.78 -6.60 -9.95
C ILE A 172 3.74 -6.72 -11.07
N HIS A 173 3.99 -6.08 -12.21
CA HIS A 173 3.09 -6.17 -13.36
C HIS A 173 3.31 -7.49 -14.12
N TRP A 174 2.24 -8.27 -14.29
CA TRP A 174 2.25 -9.55 -15.00
C TRP A 174 1.78 -9.44 -16.47
N GLY A 175 1.93 -8.27 -17.12
CA GLY A 175 1.28 -7.96 -18.41
C GLY A 175 2.06 -7.04 -19.39
N THR A 176 1.40 -6.62 -20.48
CA THR A 176 1.95 -5.90 -21.65
C THR A 176 1.91 -4.37 -21.56
N ALA A 177 1.40 -3.77 -20.48
CA ALA A 177 1.40 -2.31 -20.35
C ALA A 177 2.85 -1.81 -20.14
N PRO A 178 3.24 -0.70 -20.78
CA PRO A 178 4.55 -0.11 -20.55
C PRO A 178 4.64 0.27 -19.08
N VAL A 179 5.58 -0.36 -18.39
CA VAL A 179 5.84 -0.09 -16.99
C VAL A 179 6.26 1.37 -16.90
N GLU A 180 5.59 2.14 -16.04
CA GLU A 180 6.11 3.45 -15.66
C GLU A 180 7.57 3.27 -15.20
N PRO A 181 8.47 4.24 -15.44
CA PRO A 181 9.92 4.03 -15.44
C PRO A 181 10.54 3.44 -14.15
N TRP A 182 9.75 3.26 -13.09
CA TRP A 182 10.14 2.82 -11.76
C TRP A 182 9.39 1.58 -11.26
N SER A 183 8.31 1.16 -11.94
CA SER A 183 7.40 0.10 -11.46
C SER A 183 6.92 0.34 -10.02
N LEU A 184 6.68 1.58 -9.61
CA LEU A 184 6.23 1.91 -8.26
C LEU A 184 4.78 2.40 -8.30
N ALA A 185 4.00 2.04 -7.28
CA ALA A 185 2.68 2.58 -7.04
C ALA A 185 2.49 2.93 -5.58
N ARG A 186 1.56 3.86 -5.34
CA ARG A 186 1.06 4.15 -4.01
C ARG A 186 -0.19 3.33 -3.76
N VAL A 187 -0.18 2.57 -2.67
CA VAL A 187 -1.33 1.78 -2.22
C VAL A 187 -1.90 2.42 -0.97
N LYS A 188 -3.23 2.53 -0.92
CA LYS A 188 -3.99 3.02 0.23
C LYS A 188 -5.04 2.00 0.64
N TYR A 189 -5.09 1.66 1.92
CA TYR A 189 -6.18 0.90 2.53
C TYR A 189 -6.99 1.83 3.42
N SER A 190 -8.31 1.83 3.26
CA SER A 190 -9.22 2.62 4.08
C SER A 190 -10.52 1.86 4.35
N VAL A 191 -11.14 2.13 5.49
CA VAL A 191 -12.47 1.60 5.83
C VAL A 191 -13.50 2.70 5.72
N GLU A 192 -14.53 2.47 4.90
CA GLU A 192 -15.62 3.43 4.70
C GLU A 192 -16.96 2.70 4.78
N GLU A 193 -17.86 3.15 5.65
CA GLU A 193 -19.19 2.56 5.85
C GLU A 193 -19.16 1.04 6.14
N GLY A 194 -18.10 0.57 6.82
CA GLY A 194 -17.89 -0.85 7.11
C GLY A 194 -17.41 -1.68 5.91
N ASN A 195 -16.92 -1.04 4.85
CA ASN A 195 -16.27 -1.69 3.73
C ASN A 195 -14.78 -1.36 3.72
N LEU A 196 -13.92 -2.36 3.56
CA LEU A 196 -12.49 -2.15 3.38
C LEU A 196 -12.19 -2.02 1.89
N TYR A 197 -11.63 -0.87 1.53
CA TYR A 197 -11.19 -0.56 0.18
C TYR A 197 -9.67 -0.61 0.08
N ARG A 198 -9.20 -0.95 -1.11
CA ARG A 198 -7.81 -0.82 -1.55
C ARG A 198 -7.81 0.07 -2.78
N ALA A 199 -7.10 1.19 -2.71
CA ALA A 199 -6.82 2.02 -3.87
C ALA A 199 -5.35 1.84 -4.27
N GLU A 200 -5.10 1.77 -5.57
CA GLU A 200 -3.75 1.75 -6.13
C GLU A 200 -3.66 2.86 -7.17
N GLY A 201 -2.73 3.78 -6.97
CA GLY A 201 -2.51 4.92 -7.83
C GLY A 201 -1.05 5.05 -8.25
N PRO A 202 -0.77 5.82 -9.33
CA PRO A 202 0.59 6.22 -9.64
C PRO A 202 1.17 6.99 -8.44
N ILE A 203 2.48 6.91 -8.25
CA ILE A 203 3.12 7.82 -7.29
C ILE A 203 3.12 9.20 -7.93
N ALA A 204 2.49 10.17 -7.28
CA ALA A 204 2.45 11.55 -7.75
C ALA A 204 3.88 12.09 -7.90
N VAL A 205 4.11 12.80 -9.01
CA VAL A 205 5.39 13.37 -9.41
C VAL A 205 5.22 14.89 -9.43
N GLU A 206 5.06 15.54 -8.26
CA GLU A 206 5.62 16.89 -8.00
C GLU A 206 5.52 17.37 -6.54
N GLU A 207 6.69 17.48 -5.90
CA GLU A 207 7.00 18.53 -4.93
C GLU A 207 7.90 19.56 -5.69
N VAL A 208 7.39 20.77 -5.95
CA VAL A 208 8.06 22.08 -6.28
C VAL A 208 7.44 22.77 -7.53
N PRO A 209 6.89 24.00 -7.38
CA PRO A 209 6.03 24.68 -8.36
C PRO A 209 6.66 25.23 -9.66
N GLU A 210 7.90 24.88 -10.01
CA GLU A 210 8.62 25.48 -11.16
C GLU A 210 9.04 24.47 -12.26
N PHE A 211 8.85 23.17 -12.05
CA PHE A 211 9.12 22.18 -13.09
C PHE A 211 7.86 21.94 -13.95
N GLN A 212 8.00 22.02 -15.27
CA GLN A 212 6.97 21.56 -16.22
C GLN A 212 7.55 20.39 -17.00
N TRP A 213 7.18 19.16 -16.64
CA TRP A 213 7.43 18.04 -17.53
C TRP A 213 6.64 18.22 -18.82
N ARG A 214 7.34 18.56 -19.92
CA ARG A 214 6.78 18.48 -21.26
C ARG A 214 7.08 17.08 -21.81
N PRO A 215 6.07 16.21 -22.03
CA PRO A 215 6.30 15.00 -22.79
C PRO A 215 6.97 15.36 -24.11
N PRO A 216 7.86 14.50 -24.66
CA PRO A 216 8.23 14.64 -26.05
C PRO A 216 6.93 14.73 -26.87
N PRO A 217 6.83 15.69 -27.81
CA PRO A 217 5.63 15.81 -28.62
C PRO A 217 5.33 14.44 -29.23
N PRO A 218 4.07 13.99 -29.23
CA PRO A 218 3.72 12.73 -29.86
C PRO A 218 4.25 12.74 -31.30
N PRO A 219 4.62 11.57 -31.86
CA PRO A 219 5.02 11.50 -33.26
C PRO A 219 3.94 12.19 -34.10
N GLU A 220 4.35 13.11 -34.99
CA GLU A 220 3.44 13.85 -35.86
C GLU A 220 2.47 12.85 -36.53
N GLY A 221 1.17 12.95 -36.19
CA GLY A 221 0.11 12.07 -36.71
C GLY A 221 -0.68 11.24 -35.69
N ALA A 222 -0.45 11.36 -34.38
CA ALA A 222 -1.20 10.64 -33.34
C ALA A 222 -2.49 11.35 -32.85
N ASP A 223 -3.17 12.10 -33.72
CA ASP A 223 -4.40 12.83 -33.39
C ASP A 223 -5.62 11.90 -33.40
N GLY A 224 -5.73 11.07 -32.36
CA GLY A 224 -6.94 10.30 -32.07
C GLY A 224 -7.99 11.19 -31.36
N PRO A 225 -9.29 11.05 -31.68
CA PRO A 225 -10.38 11.83 -31.07
C PRO A 225 -10.62 11.56 -29.57
N ASP A 226 -9.82 10.69 -28.94
CA ASP A 226 -9.92 10.33 -27.52
C ASP A 226 -8.76 10.89 -26.67
N SER A 227 -7.93 11.77 -27.23
CA SER A 227 -6.78 12.39 -26.56
C SER A 227 -7.14 13.47 -25.53
N GLY A 228 -8.43 13.80 -25.38
CA GLY A 228 -8.93 14.89 -24.53
C GLY A 228 -9.11 14.56 -23.03
N ARG A 229 -8.95 13.30 -22.62
CA ARG A 229 -8.90 12.91 -21.20
C ARG A 229 -7.50 12.42 -20.83
N ARG A 230 -6.51 13.30 -20.95
CA ARG A 230 -5.33 13.16 -20.09
C ARG A 230 -5.74 13.71 -18.74
N THR A 231 -5.97 12.81 -17.79
CA THR A 231 -5.80 13.13 -16.37
C THR A 231 -4.39 13.68 -16.24
N GLU A 232 -4.26 14.99 -16.04
CA GLU A 232 -3.01 15.60 -15.63
C GLU A 232 -2.53 14.87 -14.36
N ALA A 233 -1.23 14.78 -14.09
CA ALA A 233 -0.79 14.18 -12.84
C ALA A 233 -1.12 15.15 -11.67
N PRO A 234 -1.47 14.65 -10.47
CA PRO A 234 -1.66 15.50 -9.29
C PRO A 234 -0.41 16.35 -9.01
N GLN A 235 -0.61 17.61 -8.63
CA GLN A 235 0.46 18.61 -8.45
C GLN A 235 0.78 18.94 -6.98
N THR A 236 0.01 18.45 -6.00
CA THR A 236 0.31 18.61 -4.56
C THR A 236 0.11 17.31 -3.77
N PRO A 237 0.68 17.13 -2.55
CA PRO A 237 0.35 15.98 -1.69
C PRO A 237 -1.14 15.86 -1.38
N GLN A 238 -1.81 17.00 -1.19
CA GLN A 238 -3.26 17.06 -0.99
C GLN A 238 -4.02 16.63 -2.24
N GLU A 239 -3.52 16.98 -3.43
CA GLU A 239 -4.06 16.48 -4.69
C GLU A 239 -3.67 15.01 -4.92
N ALA A 240 -2.51 14.52 -4.50
CA ALA A 240 -2.14 13.11 -4.60
C ALA A 240 -3.05 12.25 -3.71
N ASP A 241 -3.35 12.72 -2.51
CA ASP A 241 -4.38 12.15 -1.65
C ASP A 241 -5.75 12.22 -2.33
N HIS A 242 -6.08 13.32 -3.01
CA HIS A 242 -7.29 13.43 -3.83
C HIS A 242 -7.31 12.47 -5.02
N TYR A 243 -6.16 12.19 -5.65
CA TYR A 243 -6.05 11.17 -6.70
C TYR A 243 -6.22 9.78 -6.15
N LEU A 244 -5.76 9.49 -4.93
CA LEU A 244 -6.08 8.23 -4.25
C LEU A 244 -7.55 8.17 -3.87
N GLU A 245 -8.18 9.30 -3.58
CA GLU A 245 -9.62 9.37 -3.38
C GLU A 245 -10.39 9.04 -4.66
N ASP A 246 -9.90 9.49 -5.82
CA ASP A 246 -10.51 9.28 -7.14
C ASP A 246 -10.02 8.00 -7.85
N ALA A 247 -8.93 7.40 -7.38
CA ALA A 247 -8.35 6.19 -7.96
C ALA A 247 -9.37 5.05 -7.92
N PRO A 248 -9.33 4.11 -8.89
CA PRO A 248 -10.21 2.95 -8.87
C PRO A 248 -10.06 2.19 -7.54
N ARG A 249 -11.09 2.28 -6.70
CA ARG A 249 -11.12 1.61 -5.40
C ARG A 249 -11.60 0.17 -5.57
N GLU A 250 -10.76 -0.77 -5.21
CA GLU A 250 -11.11 -2.19 -5.14
C GLU A 250 -11.74 -2.47 -3.78
N LEU A 251 -12.99 -2.96 -3.78
CA LEU A 251 -13.64 -3.44 -2.57
C LEU A 251 -13.05 -4.79 -2.17
N VAL A 252 -12.31 -4.83 -1.06
CA VAL A 252 -11.60 -6.04 -0.60
C VAL A 252 -12.47 -6.85 0.36
N ALA A 253 -13.16 -6.18 1.28
CA ALA A 253 -14.05 -6.84 2.25
C ALA A 253 -15.25 -5.97 2.61
N ARG A 254 -16.37 -6.62 2.93
CA ARG A 254 -17.59 -6.01 3.47
C ARG A 254 -17.73 -6.34 4.95
N ASP A 255 -18.59 -5.59 5.62
CA ASP A 255 -18.97 -5.81 7.02
C ASP A 255 -17.79 -5.78 7.99
N VAL A 256 -16.79 -4.95 7.68
CA VAL A 256 -15.62 -4.68 8.50
C VAL A 256 -16.07 -3.85 9.70
N LYS A 257 -15.84 -4.40 10.90
CA LYS A 257 -16.15 -3.78 12.20
C LYS A 257 -14.91 -3.26 12.91
N VAL A 258 -13.76 -3.86 12.62
CA VAL A 258 -12.46 -3.47 13.16
C VAL A 258 -11.44 -3.61 12.04
N PHE A 259 -10.63 -2.59 11.83
CA PHE A 259 -9.44 -2.64 11.02
C PHE A 259 -8.42 -1.79 11.79
N ASP A 260 -7.53 -2.46 12.51
CA ASP A 260 -6.52 -1.83 13.38
C ASP A 260 -5.14 -2.27 12.91
N ILE A 261 -4.21 -1.33 12.77
CA ILE A 261 -2.83 -1.60 12.35
C ILE A 261 -1.86 -1.04 13.37
N ARG A 262 -0.98 -1.91 13.87
CA ARG A 262 0.10 -1.52 14.79
C ARG A 262 1.47 -1.79 14.21
N TYR A 263 2.42 -0.96 14.56
CA TYR A 263 3.76 -0.98 13.98
C TYR A 263 4.78 -1.40 15.02
N GLY A 264 5.43 -2.53 14.78
CA GLY A 264 6.46 -3.08 15.65
C GLY A 264 7.82 -2.45 15.39
N TYR A 265 8.49 -2.00 16.45
CA TYR A 265 9.85 -1.46 16.38
C TYR A 265 10.66 -1.89 17.60
N TRP A 266 11.98 -1.92 17.44
CA TRP A 266 12.92 -2.25 18.50
C TRP A 266 13.62 -0.99 19.04
N THR A 267 13.77 -0.93 20.36
CA THR A 267 14.63 0.03 21.05
C THR A 267 15.57 -0.70 22.00
N GLU A 268 16.46 0.03 22.69
CA GLU A 268 17.33 -0.57 23.72
C GLU A 268 16.54 -1.21 24.86
N GLU A 269 15.28 -0.81 25.08
CA GLU A 269 14.42 -1.31 26.15
C GLU A 269 13.61 -2.55 25.75
N GLY A 270 13.52 -2.88 24.46
CA GLY A 270 12.78 -4.03 23.97
C GLY A 270 11.97 -3.78 22.71
N TRP A 271 10.99 -4.67 22.50
CA TRP A 271 10.01 -4.58 21.39
C TRP A 271 8.78 -3.80 21.83
N PHE A 272 8.38 -2.84 21.01
CA PHE A 272 7.19 -2.01 21.22
C PHE A 272 6.29 -2.04 19.98
N GLU A 273 5.00 -1.77 20.19
CA GLU A 273 4.01 -1.59 19.11
C GLU A 273 3.46 -0.17 19.20
N ALA A 274 3.53 0.59 18.10
CA ALA A 274 2.94 1.92 17.95
C ALA A 274 1.57 1.84 17.25
N PRO A 275 0.58 2.69 17.62
CA PRO A 275 -0.72 2.74 16.96
C PRO A 275 -0.71 3.49 15.62
N ASP A 276 0.24 4.40 15.43
CA ASP A 276 0.46 5.13 14.18
C ASP A 276 1.92 4.99 13.76
N TRP A 277 2.23 5.35 12.50
CA TRP A 277 3.61 5.36 12.03
C TRP A 277 3.80 6.33 10.88
N ILE A 278 4.77 7.21 11.02
CA ILE A 278 5.19 8.15 9.98
C ILE A 278 6.69 8.00 9.80
N ALA A 279 7.10 7.34 8.71
CA ALA A 279 8.49 6.89 8.53
C ALA A 279 9.55 8.01 8.44
N HIS A 280 9.14 9.27 8.28
CA HIS A 280 10.03 10.42 8.24
C HIS A 280 10.08 11.21 9.56
N GLU A 281 9.25 10.86 10.54
CA GLU A 281 9.30 11.43 11.88
C GLU A 281 10.29 10.67 12.75
N HIS A 282 10.59 11.23 13.92
CA HIS A 282 11.50 10.67 14.93
C HIS A 282 10.75 10.52 16.26
N ARG A 283 9.58 9.87 16.21
CA ARG A 283 8.65 9.78 17.33
C ARG A 283 8.88 8.53 18.17
N TYR A 284 9.27 7.42 17.56
CA TYR A 284 9.26 6.11 18.20
C TYR A 284 10.64 5.55 18.46
N ARG A 285 11.51 5.46 17.46
CA ARG A 285 12.86 4.91 17.64
C ARG A 285 13.77 5.92 18.32
N ASN A 286 13.62 7.18 17.94
CA ASN A 286 14.52 8.25 18.37
C ASN A 286 13.75 9.46 18.94
N PRO A 287 12.83 9.27 19.92
CA PRO A 287 11.93 10.30 20.41
C PRO A 287 12.70 11.54 20.86
N PRO A 288 12.31 12.76 20.45
CA PRO A 288 13.04 13.98 20.80
C PRO A 288 13.15 14.09 22.31
N GLN A 289 14.34 14.44 22.79
CA GLN A 289 14.51 14.73 24.21
C GLN A 289 13.79 16.04 24.51
N ASP A 290 12.76 15.97 25.36
CA ASP A 290 12.11 17.14 25.92
C ASP A 290 13.03 17.73 26.99
N LEU A 291 13.45 18.98 26.77
CA LEU A 291 14.29 19.72 27.68
C LEU A 291 13.67 21.06 27.94
N ASP A 292 13.79 21.48 29.20
CA ASP A 292 13.44 22.83 29.60
C ASP A 292 14.16 23.83 28.66
N PRO A 293 13.43 24.71 27.96
CA PRO A 293 14.02 25.75 27.12
C PRO A 293 15.03 26.64 27.85
N LEU A 294 14.96 26.69 29.19
CA LEU A 294 15.88 27.44 30.04
C LEU A 294 17.18 26.68 30.35
N ASP A 295 17.29 25.38 30.01
CA ASP A 295 18.52 24.62 30.18
C ASP A 295 19.60 25.20 29.22
N PRO A 296 20.80 25.56 29.71
CA PRO A 296 21.90 25.99 28.84
C PRO A 296 22.28 24.96 27.77
N LYS A 297 21.88 23.69 27.91
CA LYS A 297 22.05 22.63 26.90
C LYS A 297 20.92 22.57 25.87
N ALA A 298 19.84 23.34 25.99
CA ALA A 298 18.68 23.28 25.09
C ALA A 298 19.07 23.47 23.61
N GLN A 299 20.00 24.39 23.31
CA GLN A 299 20.50 24.57 21.94
C GLN A 299 21.24 23.34 21.41
N MET A 300 22.09 22.75 22.24
CA MET A 300 22.85 21.54 21.88
C MET A 300 21.91 20.37 21.65
N VAL A 301 20.86 20.21 22.48
CA VAL A 301 19.89 19.14 22.29
C VAL A 301 18.94 19.39 21.13
N ALA A 302 18.56 20.64 20.86
CA ALA A 302 17.83 20.98 19.64
C ALA A 302 18.64 20.62 18.39
N GLN A 303 19.96 20.88 18.38
CA GLN A 303 20.84 20.47 17.30
C GLN A 303 20.96 18.93 17.22
N TYR A 304 21.09 18.26 18.37
CA TYR A 304 21.11 16.81 18.44
C TYR A 304 19.83 16.20 17.86
N ASN A 305 18.65 16.66 18.30
CA ASN A 305 17.34 16.22 17.81
C ASN A 305 17.19 16.43 16.29
N ARG A 306 17.70 17.54 15.73
CA ARG A 306 17.71 17.77 14.26
C ARG A 306 18.60 16.81 13.48
N SER A 307 19.65 16.27 14.12
CA SER A 307 20.60 15.36 13.47
C SER A 307 20.24 13.87 13.61
N ARG A 308 19.12 13.56 14.28
CA ARG A 308 18.73 12.18 14.51
C ARG A 308 18.26 11.50 13.22
N PRO A 309 18.51 10.19 13.08
CA PRO A 309 17.91 9.43 12.00
C PRO A 309 16.39 9.35 12.20
N ASN A 310 15.67 9.28 11.09
CA ASN A 310 14.23 9.08 11.09
C ASN A 310 13.88 7.68 11.63
N ASP A 311 12.59 7.45 11.91
CA ASP A 311 12.10 6.16 12.37
C ASP A 311 12.16 5.07 11.28
N ASP A 312 12.31 5.43 9.99
CA ASP A 312 12.40 4.50 8.86
C ASP A 312 11.21 3.52 8.78
N VAL A 313 11.39 2.38 8.11
CA VAL A 313 10.39 1.30 8.03
C VAL A 313 10.31 0.58 9.39
N PRO A 314 9.11 0.29 9.91
CA PRO A 314 8.98 -0.52 11.12
C PRO A 314 9.42 -1.97 10.83
N ALA A 315 9.77 -2.72 11.88
CA ALA A 315 10.19 -4.12 11.72
C ALA A 315 9.07 -5.02 11.19
N TYR A 316 7.85 -4.81 11.71
CA TYR A 316 6.66 -5.53 11.30
C TYR A 316 5.40 -4.65 11.45
N ALA A 317 4.34 -5.02 10.75
CA ALA A 317 3.00 -4.50 10.96
C ALA A 317 2.09 -5.61 11.53
N VAL A 318 1.28 -5.30 12.52
CA VAL A 318 0.27 -6.19 13.08
C VAL A 318 -1.09 -5.67 12.66
N VAL A 319 -1.78 -6.45 11.84
CA VAL A 319 -3.10 -6.09 11.33
C VAL A 319 -4.16 -6.90 12.07
N THR A 320 -5.11 -6.22 12.69
CA THR A 320 -6.30 -6.78 13.34
C THR A 320 -7.52 -6.48 12.47
N LEU A 321 -8.16 -7.53 11.94
CA LEU A 321 -9.37 -7.45 11.11
C LEU A 321 -10.55 -8.09 11.83
N GLY A 322 -11.60 -7.32 12.09
CA GLY A 322 -12.88 -7.80 12.61
C GLY A 322 -13.95 -7.80 11.55
N LEU A 323 -14.47 -8.97 11.19
CA LEU A 323 -15.54 -9.12 10.19
C LEU A 323 -16.87 -9.50 10.85
N GLY A 324 -17.92 -8.77 10.50
CA GLY A 324 -19.31 -9.04 10.88
C GLY A 324 -19.83 -10.32 10.23
N TYR A 325 -20.65 -11.08 10.95
CA TYR A 325 -21.32 -12.27 10.45
C TYR A 325 -22.62 -12.57 11.21
N GLY A 326 -23.41 -13.48 10.64
CA GLY A 326 -24.74 -13.83 11.15
C GLY A 326 -25.80 -12.81 10.76
N LYS A 327 -27.01 -13.00 11.29
CA LYS A 327 -28.13 -12.10 11.03
C LYS A 327 -27.77 -10.68 11.45
N ASP A 328 -27.92 -9.73 10.52
CA ASP A 328 -27.65 -8.30 10.69
C ASP A 328 -26.21 -7.97 11.12
N ASN A 329 -25.24 -8.85 10.83
CA ASN A 329 -23.83 -8.70 11.21
C ASN A 329 -23.62 -8.44 12.71
N ALA A 330 -24.52 -9.02 13.54
CA ALA A 330 -24.53 -8.82 14.99
C ALA A 330 -23.35 -9.50 15.72
N ARG A 331 -22.63 -10.39 15.05
CA ARG A 331 -21.44 -11.06 15.61
C ARG A 331 -20.21 -10.62 14.83
N THR A 332 -19.09 -10.46 15.52
CA THR A 332 -17.81 -10.11 14.91
C THR A 332 -16.82 -11.24 15.14
N ARG A 333 -16.09 -11.63 14.09
CA ARG A 333 -14.95 -12.54 14.19
C ARG A 333 -13.67 -11.75 13.98
N LEU A 334 -12.81 -11.77 14.99
CA LEU A 334 -11.51 -11.11 14.95
C LEU A 334 -10.47 -12.06 14.36
N PHE A 335 -9.63 -11.50 13.50
CA PHE A 335 -8.45 -12.13 12.94
C PHE A 335 -7.28 -11.18 13.17
N ARG A 336 -6.10 -11.73 13.48
CA ARG A 336 -4.89 -10.94 13.71
C ARG A 336 -3.75 -11.58 12.93
N SER A 337 -3.02 -10.79 12.17
CA SER A 337 -1.85 -11.24 11.40
C SER A 337 -0.68 -10.30 11.65
N ARG A 338 0.52 -10.86 11.77
CA ARG A 338 1.77 -10.11 11.85
C ARG A 338 2.52 -10.27 10.54
N ILE A 339 2.87 -9.16 9.91
CA ILE A 339 3.51 -9.09 8.60
C ILE A 339 4.87 -8.40 8.78
N ARG A 340 5.94 -9.14 8.55
CA ARG A 340 7.30 -8.58 8.55
C ARG A 340 7.50 -7.68 7.34
N LEU A 341 8.04 -6.49 7.55
CA LEU A 341 8.32 -5.55 6.47
C LEU A 341 9.77 -5.73 5.98
N PRO A 342 9.99 -5.82 4.65
CA PRO A 342 11.31 -5.85 4.09
C PRO A 342 12.01 -4.50 4.32
N ASN A 343 13.34 -4.51 4.34
CA ASN A 343 14.17 -3.32 4.55
C ASN A 343 14.09 -2.68 5.95
N SER A 344 13.49 -3.35 6.93
CA SER A 344 13.65 -2.96 8.33
C SER A 344 15.12 -3.10 8.76
N LEU A 345 15.57 -2.15 9.58
CA LEU A 345 16.93 -2.17 10.16
C LEU A 345 17.13 -3.39 11.07
N GLU A 346 16.05 -3.89 11.66
CA GLU A 346 16.07 -5.06 12.51
C GLU A 346 16.09 -6.37 11.73
N THR A 347 17.18 -7.10 11.88
CA THR A 347 17.32 -8.44 11.32
C THR A 347 16.68 -9.51 12.21
N TYR A 348 16.57 -9.26 13.52
CA TYR A 348 15.99 -10.17 14.50
C TYR A 348 14.55 -9.76 14.80
N GLU A 349 13.64 -10.73 14.87
CA GLU A 349 12.25 -10.56 15.29
C GLU A 349 12.07 -11.36 16.59
N PRO A 350 11.32 -10.88 17.60
CA PRO A 350 11.09 -11.70 18.77
C PRO A 350 10.25 -12.88 18.32
N LEU A 351 10.69 -14.09 18.67
CA LEU A 351 9.90 -15.29 18.43
C LEU A 351 8.53 -15.07 19.06
N VAL A 352 7.51 -14.93 18.21
CA VAL A 352 6.12 -14.92 18.68
C VAL A 352 5.93 -16.23 19.41
N ASP A 353 5.55 -16.16 20.69
CA ASP A 353 5.17 -17.36 21.41
C ASP A 353 4.07 -18.05 20.57
N PRO A 354 4.30 -19.25 20.04
CA PRO A 354 3.33 -19.92 19.18
C PRO A 354 1.99 -20.14 19.88
N ALA A 355 1.95 -20.10 21.22
CA ALA A 355 0.72 -20.08 22.00
C ALA A 355 -0.15 -18.83 21.78
N LEU A 356 0.45 -17.69 21.43
CA LEU A 356 -0.25 -16.44 21.07
C LEU A 356 -0.54 -16.34 19.56
N ALA A 357 0.25 -17.00 18.71
CA ALA A 357 0.08 -16.98 17.25
C ALA A 357 -1.13 -17.80 16.77
N ILE A 358 -1.57 -18.81 17.54
CA ILE A 358 -2.70 -19.68 17.20
C ILE A 358 -3.91 -19.32 18.07
N GLY A 359 -4.29 -18.05 18.04
CA GLY A 359 -5.59 -17.58 18.51
C GLY A 359 -6.69 -17.85 17.48
N SER A 360 -6.92 -19.12 17.14
CA SER A 360 -8.07 -19.54 16.36
C SER A 360 -9.36 -19.29 17.14
N GLY A 361 -10.01 -18.15 16.93
CA GLY A 361 -11.45 -17.97 17.10
C GLY A 361 -12.08 -18.22 18.47
N GLN A 362 -11.33 -18.12 19.57
CA GLN A 362 -11.96 -17.93 20.88
C GLN A 362 -12.56 -16.51 20.90
N PRO A 363 -13.88 -16.35 21.16
CA PRO A 363 -14.46 -15.03 21.33
C PRO A 363 -13.73 -14.36 22.50
N THR A 364 -13.02 -13.27 22.21
CA THR A 364 -12.40 -12.44 23.23
C THR A 364 -13.51 -11.97 24.16
N VAL A 365 -13.46 -12.39 25.43
CA VAL A 365 -14.25 -11.76 26.48
C VAL A 365 -13.91 -10.26 26.42
N PRO A 366 -14.90 -9.36 26.34
CA PRO A 366 -14.63 -7.92 26.27
C PRO A 366 -13.74 -7.54 27.45
N VAL A 367 -12.54 -7.05 27.14
CA VAL A 367 -11.64 -6.46 28.13
C VAL A 367 -12.39 -5.25 28.70
N PRO A 368 -12.64 -5.19 30.02
CA PRO A 368 -13.28 -4.02 30.61
C PRO A 368 -12.44 -2.77 30.28
N PRO A 369 -13.08 -1.60 30.08
CA PRO A 369 -12.36 -0.38 29.79
C PRO A 369 -11.31 -0.12 30.88
N PRO A 370 -10.14 0.48 30.53
CA PRO A 370 -9.11 0.79 31.50
C PRO A 370 -9.74 1.58 32.64
N THR A 371 -9.58 1.07 33.86
CA THR A 371 -9.94 1.83 35.05
C THR A 371 -9.13 3.13 35.03
N PRO A 372 -9.75 4.31 35.20
CA PRO A 372 -9.01 5.55 35.25
C PRO A 372 -7.93 5.43 36.33
N PHE A 373 -6.69 5.76 35.94
CA PHE A 373 -5.52 5.71 36.81
C PHE A 373 -5.82 6.34 38.16
N ASP A 374 -5.80 5.53 39.21
CA ASP A 374 -5.75 6.03 40.59
C ASP A 374 -4.46 6.85 40.72
N THR A 375 -4.64 8.16 40.82
CA THR A 375 -3.56 9.11 41.05
C THR A 375 -2.97 8.80 42.44
N PRO A 376 -1.66 8.49 42.57
CA PRO A 376 -1.09 8.19 43.87
C PRO A 376 -1.19 9.42 44.78
N GLY A 377 -1.95 9.25 45.86
CA GLY A 377 -2.32 10.31 46.79
C GLY A 377 -1.14 11.06 47.38
N ALA A 378 -1.31 12.39 47.42
CA ALA A 378 -0.45 13.32 48.12
C ALA A 378 -0.33 12.94 49.61
N ARG A 379 0.86 12.50 50.01
CA ARG A 379 1.23 12.37 51.43
C ARG A 379 1.44 13.76 52.01
N THR A 380 0.62 14.13 52.97
CA THR A 380 0.83 15.29 53.85
C THR A 380 1.99 14.98 54.81
N PRO A 381 2.89 15.94 55.11
CA PRO A 381 3.95 15.74 56.10
C PRO A 381 3.41 15.83 57.53
N PRO A 382 3.98 15.09 58.49
CA PRO A 382 3.53 15.09 59.88
C PRO A 382 3.90 16.40 60.60
N ARG A 383 3.03 16.82 61.51
CA ARG A 383 3.31 17.80 62.58
C ARG A 383 3.51 17.06 63.90
#